data_AF-A0A1C7IEA5-F1
#
_entry.id   AF-A0A1C7IEA5-F1
#
_cell.length_a   1.000
_cell.length_b   1.000
_cell.length_c   1.000
_cell.angle_alpha   90.00
_cell.angle_beta   90.00
_cell.angle_gamma   90.00
#
_symmetry.space_group_name_H-M   'P 1'
#
loop_
_entity.id
_entity.type
_entity.pdbx_description
1 polymer ?
#
loop_
_entity_poly.entity_id
_entity_poly.type
_entity_poly.pdbx_seq_one_letter_code
_entity_poly.pdbx_strand_id
1 'polypeptide(L)'
;MEQYVMYFCTSSTYKKSSICFATADEPEGGTLGRFSLEKGTPYVTVELNGRNYEGVMIEMKEEAGNRTMCFTAAGDNNETIWGVHYFKQEDK
;
A
#
# COMPACT_ATOMS: atom_id res chain seq x y z
N MET A 1 1.33 21.98 4.37
CA MET A 1 2.11 20.76 4.66
C MET A 1 1.42 19.64 3.93
N GLU A 2 2.14 18.95 3.05
CA GLU A 2 1.61 17.83 2.26
C GLU A 2 1.59 16.59 3.18
N GLN A 3 0.43 15.95 3.33
CA GLN A 3 0.26 14.75 4.16
C GLN A 3 0.18 13.51 3.28
N TYR A 4 0.90 12.46 3.65
CA TYR A 4 0.87 11.17 2.96
C TYR A 4 -0.36 10.39 3.40
N VAL A 5 -1.27 10.09 2.48
CA VAL A 5 -2.46 9.28 2.77
C VAL A 5 -2.29 7.90 2.14
N MET A 6 -2.31 6.86 2.96
CA MET A 6 -2.28 5.47 2.50
C MET A 6 -3.60 4.79 2.87
N TYR A 7 -4.31 4.27 1.88
CA TYR A 7 -5.47 3.41 2.10
C TYR A 7 -5.02 1.96 2.17
N PHE A 8 -5.50 1.24 3.17
CA PHE A 8 -5.33 -0.20 3.25
C PHE A 8 -6.64 -0.87 3.66
N CYS A 9 -6.96 -1.95 2.96
CA CYS A 9 -8.04 -2.84 3.37
C CYS A 9 -7.52 -3.72 4.51
N THR A 10 -8.08 -3.55 5.70
CA THR A 10 -7.65 -4.30 6.91
C THR A 10 -8.34 -5.65 7.02
N SER A 11 -9.49 -5.81 6.37
CA SER A 11 -10.16 -7.11 6.21
C SER A 11 -11.12 -7.06 5.03
N SER A 12 -11.17 -8.14 4.24
CA SER A 12 -12.10 -8.28 3.12
C SER A 12 -12.78 -9.64 3.11
N THR A 13 -14.06 -9.64 2.76
CA THR A 13 -14.86 -10.80 2.37
C THR A 13 -15.52 -10.47 1.03
N TYR A 14 -16.09 -11.48 0.36
CA TYR A 14 -16.84 -11.27 -0.91
C TYR A 14 -18.04 -10.30 -0.82
N LYS A 15 -18.45 -9.91 0.39
CA LYS A 15 -19.58 -9.02 0.66
C LYS A 15 -19.19 -7.64 1.21
N LYS A 16 -18.05 -7.54 1.90
CA LYS A 16 -17.65 -6.32 2.61
C LYS A 16 -16.13 -6.23 2.75
N SER A 17 -15.63 -5.01 2.67
CA SER A 17 -14.24 -4.65 2.96
C SER A 17 -14.22 -3.55 4.02
N SER A 18 -13.38 -3.70 5.04
CA SER A 18 -13.04 -2.62 5.96
C SER A 18 -11.86 -1.86 5.38
N ILE A 19 -12.05 -0.58 5.10
CA ILE A 19 -11.02 0.31 4.57
C ILE A 19 -10.58 1.22 5.72
N CYS A 20 -9.28 1.23 5.99
CA CYS A 20 -8.65 2.21 6.86
C CYS A 20 -7.75 3.10 6.01
N PHE A 21 -7.54 4.33 6.48
CA PHE A 21 -6.51 5.19 5.94
C PHE A 21 -5.58 5.59 7.07
N ALA A 22 -4.28 5.62 6.80
CA ALA A 22 -3.32 6.31 7.65
C ALA A 22 -2.86 7.58 6.95
N THR A 23 -2.73 8.64 7.74
CA THR A 23 -2.10 9.89 7.32
C THR A 23 -0.76 10.01 8.04
N ALA A 24 0.29 10.38 7.33
CA ALA A 24 1.59 10.67 7.92
C ALA A 24 2.09 12.04 7.45
N ASP A 25 2.64 12.83 8.38
CA ASP A 25 3.24 14.13 8.05
C ASP A 25 4.66 13.96 7.45
N GLU A 26 5.30 12.82 7.71
CA GLU A 26 6.58 12.40 7.13
C GLU A 26 6.43 10.97 6.58
N PRO A 27 7.13 10.60 5.49
CA PRO A 27 7.06 9.22 4.95
C PRO A 27 7.57 8.16 5.95
N GLU A 28 8.30 8.58 6.98
CA GLU A 28 8.82 7.77 8.08
C GLU A 28 7.99 7.90 9.38
N GLY A 29 6.90 8.69 9.39
CA GLY A 29 6.23 9.18 10.60
C GLY A 29 4.92 8.48 10.98
N GLY A 30 5.04 7.37 11.73
CA GLY A 30 3.96 6.74 12.50
C GLY A 30 4.23 5.25 12.74
N THR A 31 4.54 4.85 13.98
CA THR A 31 4.91 3.50 14.45
C THR A 31 3.79 2.45 14.30
N LEU A 32 3.28 2.24 13.09
CA LEU A 32 2.29 1.22 12.76
C LEU A 32 2.79 0.24 11.70
N GLY A 33 3.80 0.61 10.91
CA GLY A 33 4.46 -0.32 9.98
C GLY A 33 5.67 0.26 9.24
N ARG A 34 6.41 -0.62 8.55
CA ARG A 34 7.54 -0.30 7.67
C ARG A 34 7.45 -1.18 6.41
N PHE A 35 8.03 -0.77 5.30
CA PHE A 35 8.22 -1.64 4.14
C PHE A 35 9.67 -1.65 3.65
N SER A 36 10.04 -2.72 2.95
CA SER A 36 11.33 -2.85 2.27
C SER A 36 11.14 -3.45 0.87
N LEU A 37 11.87 -2.92 -0.10
CA LEU A 37 11.89 -3.41 -1.48
C LEU A 37 13.19 -4.16 -1.76
N GLU A 38 13.09 -5.28 -2.48
CA GLU A 38 14.27 -5.98 -2.99
C GLU A 38 14.75 -5.28 -4.27
N LYS A 39 16.04 -4.91 -4.28
CA LYS A 39 16.62 -4.12 -5.35
C LYS A 39 16.55 -4.88 -6.69
N GLY A 40 15.90 -4.27 -7.68
CA GLY A 40 15.81 -4.82 -9.03
C GLY A 40 14.72 -5.86 -9.23
N THR A 41 13.87 -6.10 -8.22
CA THR A 41 12.71 -6.98 -8.30
C THR A 41 11.45 -6.19 -7.91
N PRO A 42 10.23 -6.70 -8.20
CA PRO A 42 9.01 -6.09 -7.72
C PRO A 42 8.68 -6.47 -6.27
N TYR A 43 9.54 -7.22 -5.57
CA TYR A 43 9.20 -7.78 -4.27
C TYR A 43 9.22 -6.75 -3.16
N VAL A 44 8.18 -6.80 -2.32
CA VAL A 44 8.01 -5.95 -1.14
C VAL A 44 7.73 -6.81 0.09
N THR A 45 8.33 -6.44 1.20
CA THR A 45 7.96 -6.91 2.54
C THR A 45 7.40 -5.74 3.31
N VAL A 46 6.20 -5.88 3.87
CA VAL A 46 5.53 -4.89 4.71
C VAL A 46 5.41 -5.46 6.11
N GLU A 47 6.05 -4.82 7.08
CA GLU A 47 5.84 -5.06 8.50
C GLU A 47 4.72 -4.14 8.98
N LEU A 48 3.62 -4.71 9.48
CA LEU A 48 2.49 -3.96 10.03
C LEU A 48 2.11 -4.57 11.38
N ASN A 49 2.09 -3.76 12.45
CA ASN A 49 1.80 -4.23 13.81
C ASN A 49 2.64 -5.45 14.26
N GLY A 50 3.91 -5.52 13.84
CA GLY A 50 4.82 -6.63 14.16
C GLY A 50 4.57 -7.92 13.39
N ARG A 51 3.72 -7.91 12.35
CA ARG A 51 3.54 -9.02 11.40
C ARG A 51 4.10 -8.64 10.03
N ASN A 52 4.76 -9.59 9.38
CA ASN A 52 5.23 -9.43 8.01
C ASN A 52 4.19 -9.89 6.99
N TYR A 53 4.09 -9.12 5.92
CA TYR A 53 3.32 -9.41 4.73
C TYR A 53 4.27 -9.34 3.53
N GLU A 54 4.27 -10.35 2.68
CA GLU A 54 5.15 -10.43 1.51
C GLU A 54 4.35 -10.40 0.23
N GLY A 55 4.84 -9.68 -0.78
CA GLY A 55 4.21 -9.67 -2.08
C GLY A 55 4.93 -8.77 -3.07
N VAL A 56 4.16 -8.02 -3.86
CA VAL A 56 4.70 -7.22 -4.96
C VAL A 56 4.23 -5.77 -4.90
N MET A 57 5.12 -4.87 -5.31
CA MET A 57 4.85 -3.45 -5.56
C MET A 57 5.19 -3.16 -7.02
N ILE A 58 4.18 -2.76 -7.78
CA ILE A 58 4.29 -2.53 -9.22
C ILE A 58 3.59 -1.24 -9.61
N GLU A 59 4.12 -0.61 -10.63
CA GLU A 59 3.44 0.47 -11.31
C GLU A 59 2.46 -0.08 -12.34
N MET A 60 1.24 0.43 -12.36
CA MET A 60 0.24 0.07 -13.36
C MET A 60 -0.57 1.30 -13.78
N LYS A 61 -1.25 1.17 -14.92
CA LYS A 61 -2.25 2.13 -15.37
C LYS A 61 -3.61 1.63 -14.89
N GLU A 62 -4.33 2.44 -14.13
CA GLU A 62 -5.69 2.09 -13.70
C GLU A 62 -6.71 2.31 -14.84
N GLU A 63 -7.96 1.94 -14.61
CA GLU A 63 -9.03 1.90 -15.62
C GLU A 63 -9.32 3.26 -16.27
N ALA A 64 -9.37 4.34 -15.48
CA ALA A 64 -9.52 5.71 -15.99
C ALA A 64 -8.22 6.27 -16.62
N GLY A 65 -7.17 5.46 -16.67
CA GLY A 65 -5.94 5.74 -17.38
C GLY A 65 -4.86 6.48 -16.60
N ASN A 66 -5.06 6.68 -15.29
CA ASN A 66 -4.07 7.28 -14.43
C ASN A 66 -2.93 6.30 -14.15
N ARG A 67 -1.72 6.85 -14.04
CA ARG A 67 -0.54 6.09 -13.60
C ARG A 67 -0.59 5.96 -12.09
N THR A 68 -0.47 4.75 -11.57
CA THR A 68 -0.56 4.47 -10.14
C THR A 68 0.53 3.49 -9.71
N MET A 69 1.03 3.67 -8.49
CA MET A 69 1.82 2.65 -7.82
C MET A 69 0.87 1.79 -6.98
N CYS A 70 0.90 0.48 -7.17
CA CYS A 70 0.04 -0.48 -6.49
C CYS A 70 0.92 -1.49 -5.74
N PHE A 71 0.47 -1.93 -4.56
CA PHE A 71 1.07 -3.08 -3.89
C PHE A 71 0.02 -4.05 -3.38
N THR A 72 0.41 -5.31 -3.29
CA THR A 72 -0.35 -6.39 -2.67
C THR A 72 0.61 -7.30 -1.93
N ALA A 73 0.27 -7.66 -0.70
CA ALA A 73 1.08 -8.57 0.12
C ALA A 73 0.19 -9.49 0.96
N ALA A 74 0.68 -10.71 1.20
CA ALA A 74 0.00 -11.73 2.00
C ALA A 74 0.79 -12.02 3.29
N GLY A 75 0.08 -12.12 4.40
CA GLY A 75 0.63 -12.51 5.69
C GLY A 75 0.43 -14.00 5.96
N ASP A 76 1.11 -14.51 6.98
CA ASP A 76 0.98 -15.89 7.47
C ASP A 76 -0.34 -16.17 8.21
N ASN A 77 -1.16 -15.14 8.40
CA ASN A 77 -2.42 -15.16 9.13
C ASN A 77 -3.66 -15.28 8.24
N ASN A 78 -3.48 -15.70 6.98
CA ASN A 78 -4.55 -15.80 5.99
C ASN A 78 -5.25 -14.45 5.70
N GLU A 79 -4.50 -13.35 5.84
CA GLU A 79 -4.93 -12.01 5.45
C GLU A 79 -4.03 -11.44 4.36
N THR A 80 -4.59 -10.53 3.56
CA THR A 80 -3.84 -9.79 2.55
C THR A 80 -4.06 -8.30 2.74
N ILE A 81 -3.04 -7.52 2.43
CA ILE A 81 -3.06 -6.05 2.50
C ILE A 81 -2.71 -5.45 1.15
N TRP A 82 -3.54 -4.52 0.68
CA TRP A 82 -3.37 -3.88 -0.62
C TRP A 82 -3.39 -2.36 -0.46
N GLY A 83 -2.69 -1.65 -1.34
CA GLY A 83 -2.70 -0.19 -1.38
C GLY A 83 -2.39 0.36 -2.76
N VAL A 84 -2.86 1.58 -3.00
CA VAL A 84 -2.71 2.32 -4.26
C VAL A 84 -2.26 3.74 -3.96
N HIS A 85 -1.27 4.23 -4.69
CA HIS A 85 -0.82 5.61 -4.68
C HIS A 85 -0.96 6.21 -6.08
N TYR A 86 -1.74 7.27 -6.18
CA TYR A 86 -1.89 8.05 -7.42
C TYR A 86 -0.74 9.05 -7.51
N PHE A 87 -0.04 9.05 -8.64
CA PHE A 87 0.94 10.10 -8.91
C PHE A 87 0.21 11.42 -9.19
N LYS A 88 0.79 12.54 -8.73
CA LYS A 88 0.31 13.86 -9.10
C LYS A 88 0.32 13.96 -10.62
N GLN A 89 -0.84 14.26 -11.21
CA GLN A 89 -0.92 14.56 -12.63
C GLN A 89 -0.33 15.95 -12.83
N GLU A 90 0.60 16.09 -13.78
CA GLU A 90 1.04 17.41 -14.22
C GLU A 90 -0.16 18.11 -14.87
N ASP A 91 -0.42 19.36 -14.48
CA ASP A 91 -1.46 20.18 -15.09
C ASP A 91 -1.17 20.27 -16.59
N LYS A 92 -2.11 19.83 -17.41
CA LYS A 92 -2.02 19.89 -18.88
C LYS A 92 -2.22 21.31 -19.39
#